data_AF-A0A842PK50-F1
#
_entry.id   AF-A0A842PK50-F1
#
_cell.length_a   1.000
_cell.length_b   1.000
_cell.length_c   1.000
_cell.angle_alpha   90.00
_cell.angle_beta   90.00
_cell.angle_gamma   90.00
#
_symmetry.space_group_name_H-M   'P 1'
#
loop_
_entity.id
_entity.type
_entity.pdbx_description
1 polymer ?
#
loop_
_entity_poly.entity_id
_entity_poly.type
_entity_poly.pdbx_seq_one_letter_code
_entity_poly.pdbx_strand_id
1 'polypeptide(L)' 'MSTRLQVRIKKLIDPELDLKLDYGELVRLSILIRFKTESGWSKLYEAIIDTGAHTSVIPRYVWAGFM' A
#
# COMPACT_ATOMS: atom_id res chain seq x y z
N MET A 1 6.11 -22.78 10.14
CA MET A 1 5.22 -21.60 10.24
C MET A 1 4.70 -21.26 8.85
N SER A 2 3.41 -20.99 8.71
CA SER A 2 2.81 -20.49 7.46
C SER A 2 2.15 -19.14 7.74
N THR A 3 2.46 -18.12 6.93
CA THR A 3 1.86 -16.78 7.03
C THR A 3 0.91 -16.61 5.86
N ARG A 4 -0.37 -16.37 6.15
CA ARG A 4 -1.38 -16.10 5.11
C ARG A 4 -1.39 -14.61 4.77
N LEU A 5 -1.11 -14.29 3.51
CA LEU A 5 -1.15 -12.92 2.99
C LEU A 5 -2.36 -12.77 2.06
N GLN A 6 -3.06 -11.63 2.16
CA GLN A 6 -4.15 -11.30 1.23
C GLN A 6 -3.66 -10.26 0.23
N VAL A 7 -3.26 -10.75 -0.94
CA VAL A 7 -2.73 -9.94 -2.03
C VAL A 7 -3.81 -9.76 -3.10
N ARG A 8 -3.88 -8.58 -3.72
CA ARG A 8 -4.84 -8.24 -4.77
C ARG A 8 -4.16 -7.47 -5.89
N ILE A 9 -4.54 -7.74 -7.13
CA ILE A 9 -4.14 -6.93 -8.27
C ILE A 9 -5.18 -5.81 -8.43
N LYS A 10 -4.70 -4.58 -8.57
CA LYS A 10 -5.53 -3.40 -8.80
C LYS A 10 -5.12 -2.71 -10.09
N LYS A 11 -6.10 -2.18 -10.79
CA LYS A 11 -5.90 -1.26 -11.90
C LYS A 11 -6.22 0.15 -11.41
N LEU A 12 -5.32 1.09 -11.67
CA LEU A 12 -5.41 2.46 -11.22
C LEU A 12 -5.05 3.37 -12.39
N ILE A 13 -5.77 4.48 -12.53
CA ILE A 13 -5.37 5.54 -13.45
C ILE A 13 -4.41 6.45 -12.68
N ASP A 14 -3.27 6.77 -13.28
CA ASP A 14 -2.33 7.74 -12.76
C ASP A 14 -2.38 8.98 -13.65
N PRO A 15 -3.07 10.05 -13.24
CA PRO A 15 -3.28 11.23 -14.07
C PRO A 15 -1.97 11.89 -14.49
N GLU A 16 -0.93 11.84 -13.65
CA GLU A 16 0.35 12.45 -13.98
C GLU A 16 1.09 11.63 -15.05
N LEU A 17 1.01 10.32 -14.97
CA LEU A 17 1.61 9.42 -15.95
C LEU A 17 0.84 9.44 -17.28
N ASP A 18 -0.48 9.51 -17.21
CA ASP A 18 -1.37 9.57 -18.37
C ASP A 18 -1.12 10.84 -19.20
N LEU A 19 -0.95 11.99 -18.53
CA LEU A 19 -0.58 13.26 -19.16
C LEU A 19 0.79 13.23 -19.87
N LYS A 20 1.70 12.36 -19.44
CA LYS A 20 3.07 12.31 -19.97
C LYS A 20 3.25 11.27 -21.07
N LEU A 21 2.51 10.17 -21.04
CA LEU A 21 2.84 8.97 -21.82
C LEU A 21 1.65 8.29 -22.50
N ASP A 22 0.42 8.82 -22.41
CA ASP A 22 -0.81 8.11 -22.86
C ASP A 22 -0.84 6.66 -22.34
N TYR A 23 -0.47 6.54 -21.06
CA TYR A 23 -0.09 5.27 -20.45
C TYR A 23 -1.32 4.40 -20.12
N GLY A 24 -2.51 5.01 -19.99
CA GLY A 24 -3.74 4.30 -19.66
C GLY A 24 -3.77 3.80 -18.21
N GLU A 25 -3.92 2.49 -18.01
CA GLU A 25 -4.11 1.88 -16.69
C GLU A 25 -2.81 1.31 -16.10
N LEU A 26 -2.46 1.72 -14.88
CA LEU A 26 -1.41 1.08 -14.07
C LEU A 26 -1.94 -0.16 -13.37
N VAL A 27 -1.27 -1.29 -13.58
CA VAL A 27 -1.48 -2.51 -12.81
C VAL A 27 -0.56 -2.49 -11.59
N ARG A 28 -1.13 -2.48 -10.38
CA ARG A 28 -0.38 -2.52 -9.12
C ARG A 28 -0.76 -3.74 -8.28
N LEU A 29 0.24 -4.29 -7.59
CA LEU A 29 0.03 -5.29 -6.56
C LEU A 29 -0.26 -4.60 -5.23
N SER A 30 -1.35 -4.97 -4.58
CA SER A 30 -1.79 -4.39 -3.31
C SER A 30 -1.96 -5.47 -2.24
N ILE A 31 -1.79 -5.08 -0.98
CA ILE A 31 -1.92 -5.95 0.18
C ILE A 31 -2.66 -5.24 1.29
N LEU A 32 -3.42 -6.01 2.07
CA LEU A 32 -3.97 -5.54 3.33
C LEU A 32 -3.00 -5.85 4.48
N ILE A 33 -2.56 -4.81 5.19
CA ILE A 33 -1.58 -4.91 6.28
C ILE A 33 -2.09 -4.24 7.56
N ARG A 34 -1.67 -4.76 8.71
CA ARG A 34 -1.83 -4.12 10.04
C ARG A 34 -0.45 -3.90 10.63
N PHE A 35 -0.28 -2.80 11.35
CA PHE A 35 0.95 -2.46 12.04
C PHE A 35 0.78 -2.68 13.54
N LYS A 36 1.86 -3.12 14.20
CA LYS A 36 1.93 -3.15 15.65
C LYS A 36 2.27 -1.74 16.15
N THR A 37 1.38 -1.17 16.94
CA THR A 37 1.51 0.16 17.56
C THR A 37 1.61 0.01 19.08
N GLU A 38 1.92 1.09 19.80
CA GLU A 38 1.97 1.09 21.27
C GLU A 38 0.61 0.72 21.90
N SER A 39 -0.50 1.12 21.27
CA SER A 39 -1.86 0.80 21.71
C SER A 39 -2.39 -0.54 21.17
N GLY A 40 -1.55 -1.39 20.56
CA GLY A 40 -1.92 -2.67 19.97
C GLY A 40 -1.90 -2.69 18.44
N TRP A 41 -2.70 -3.56 17.82
CA TRP A 41 -2.74 -3.64 16.35
C TRP A 41 -3.54 -2.49 15.75
N SER A 42 -2.99 -1.82 14.73
CA SER A 42 -3.69 -0.78 13.98
C SER A 42 -4.93 -1.33 13.26
N LYS A 43 -5.72 -0.46 12.64
CA LYS A 43 -6.67 -0.88 11.61
C LYS A 43 -5.95 -1.47 10.39
N LEU A 44 -6.71 -2.09 9.48
CA LEU A 44 -6.20 -2.54 8.19
C LEU A 44 -5.92 -1.34 7.29
N TYR A 45 -4.75 -1.34 6.68
CA TYR A 45 -4.37 -0.40 5.64
C TYR A 45 -4.17 -1.15 4.33
N GLU A 46 -4.55 -0.50 3.24
CA GLU A 46 -4.14 -0.94 1.93
C GLU A 46 -2.76 -0.36 1.61
N ALA A 47 -1.84 -1.21 1.19
CA ALA A 47 -0.50 -0.84 0.80
C ALA A 47 -0.18 -1.41 -0.59
N ILE A 48 0.70 -0.73 -1.31
CA ILE A 48 1.26 -1.23 -2.58
C ILE A 48 2.47 -2.10 -2.25
N ILE A 49 2.56 -3.25 -2.92
CA ILE A 49 3.80 -4.03 -2.95
C ILE A 49 4.58 -3.53 -4.17
N ASP A 50 5.66 -2.81 -3.89
CA ASP A 50 6.58 -2.31 -4.92
C ASP A 50 7.91 -3.06 -4.81
N THR A 51 8.21 -3.89 -5.81
CA THR A 51 9.46 -4.65 -5.88
C THR A 51 10.64 -3.81 -6.38
N GLY A 52 10.38 -2.62 -6.94
CA GLY A 52 11.41 -1.66 -7.37
C GLY A 52 11.89 -0.76 -6.22
N ALA A 53 11.12 -0.65 -5.14
CA ALA A 53 11.49 0.10 -3.95
C ALA A 53 12.14 -0.81 -2.89
N HIS A 54 13.38 -0.52 -2.52
CA HIS A 54 14.10 -1.25 -1.48
C HIS A 54 13.70 -0.83 -0.05
N THR A 55 12.94 0.25 0.09
CA THR A 55 12.52 0.82 1.39
C THR A 55 11.01 0.99 1.43
N SER A 56 10.39 0.55 2.52
CA SER A 56 8.97 0.79 2.79
C SER A 56 8.74 2.20 3.30
N VAL A 57 7.82 2.93 2.68
CA VAL A 57 7.35 4.24 3.18
C VAL A 57 6.05 4.02 3.96
N ILE A 58 6.09 4.28 5.26
CA ILE A 58 4.93 4.13 6.14
C ILE A 58 4.55 5.50 6.70
N PRO A 59 3.34 6.00 6.43
CA PRO A 59 2.93 7.31 6.91
C PRO A 59 2.91 7.39 8.45
N ARG A 60 3.39 8.52 8.99
CA ARG A 60 3.48 8.75 10.45
C ARG A 60 2.13 8.62 11.18
N TYR A 61 1.02 8.93 10.50
CA TYR A 61 -0.32 8.83 11.08
C TYR A 61 -0.69 7.39 11.51
N VAL A 62 0.00 6.37 11.00
CA VAL A 62 -0.19 4.97 11.42
C VAL A 62 0.02 4.81 12.93
N TRP A 63 0.94 5.59 13.51
CA TRP A 63 1.24 5.58 14.95
C TRP A 63 0.57 6.71 15.73
N ALA A 64 0.02 7.73 15.05
CA ALA A 64 -0.63 8.86 15.73
C ALA A 64 -2.04 8.54 16.25
N GLY A 65 -2.62 7.40 15.86
CA GLY A 65 -4.04 7.12 16.08
C GLY A 65 -4.94 7.97 15.17
N PHE A 66 -6.23 7.61 15.10
CA PHE A 66 -7.25 8.52 14.54
C PHE A 66 -7.53 9.58 15.61
N MET A 67 -7.17 10.84 15.33
CA MET A 67 -7.86 11.98 15.95
C MET A 67 -9.16 12.23 15.19
#